data_AF-A0A2C9CDZ3-F1
#
_entry.id   AF-A0A2C9CDZ3-F1
#
_cell.length_a   1.000
_cell.length_b   1.000
_cell.length_c   1.000
_cell.angle_alpha   90.00
_cell.angle_beta   90.00
_cell.angle_gamma   90.00
#
_symmetry.space_group_name_H-M   'P 1'
#
loop_
_entity.id
_entity.type
_entity.pdbx_description
1 polymer ?
#
loop_
_entity_poly.entity_id
_entity_poly.type
_entity_poly.pdbx_seq_one_letter_code
_entity_poly.pdbx_strand_id
1 'polypeptide(L)'
;MKNLPIIMLFIASALIACNSQAFAIEAAPHISDREIVERLTRLEEGQSAFREEVKQLRENMNKQFDRVDTQFGRIDAQFDRIDKQFDRLVHIMLGIFGAFAALCGGTIWFALWDRRTMIRPFEDKVKKIEDDIAANRNKLHTLIDAFRTLSKTDEKVAGILKKFNLL
;
A
#
# COMPACT_ATOMS: atom_id res chain seq x y z
N MET A 1 112.23 15.64 -29.08
CA MET A 1 111.14 16.53 -29.56
C MET A 1 110.77 16.23 -31.04
N LYS A 2 110.47 14.98 -31.44
CA LYS A 2 110.13 14.65 -32.85
C LYS A 2 108.69 14.17 -33.06
N ASN A 3 107.95 13.89 -31.98
CA ASN A 3 106.66 13.21 -32.05
C ASN A 3 105.48 14.16 -31.72
N LEU A 4 105.78 15.38 -31.26
CA LEU A 4 104.80 16.43 -30.94
C LEU A 4 103.92 16.84 -32.14
N PRO A 5 104.43 17.02 -33.38
CA PRO A 5 103.58 17.42 -34.50
C PRO A 5 102.66 16.30 -34.97
N ILE A 6 103.08 15.04 -34.83
CA ILE A 6 102.29 13.86 -35.22
C ILE A 6 101.10 13.68 -34.27
N ILE A 7 101.30 13.88 -32.97
CA ILE A 7 100.23 13.81 -31.96
C ILE A 7 99.22 14.94 -32.17
N MET A 8 99.66 16.17 -32.49
CA MET A 8 98.77 17.28 -32.83
C MET A 8 97.95 17.03 -34.10
N LEU A 9 98.55 16.44 -35.14
CA LEU A 9 97.84 16.08 -36.37
C LEU A 9 96.77 15.00 -36.12
N PHE A 10 97.06 14.04 -35.24
CA PHE A 10 96.12 12.99 -34.86
C PHE A 10 94.95 13.54 -34.03
N ILE A 11 95.22 14.48 -33.11
CA ILE A 11 94.18 15.17 -32.33
C ILE A 11 93.33 16.06 -33.23
N ALA A 12 93.92 16.79 -34.18
CA ALA A 12 93.18 17.59 -35.15
C ALA A 12 92.30 16.73 -36.06
N SER A 13 92.83 15.59 -36.53
CA SER A 13 92.06 14.60 -37.30
C SER A 13 90.91 13.99 -36.49
N ALA A 14 91.14 13.68 -35.21
CA ALA A 14 90.11 13.16 -34.32
C ALA A 14 89.03 14.22 -34.00
N LEU A 15 89.40 15.50 -33.87
CA LEU A 15 88.44 16.60 -33.71
C LEU A 15 87.58 16.79 -34.96
N ILE A 16 88.17 16.69 -36.16
CA ILE A 16 87.43 16.79 -37.43
C ILE A 16 86.49 15.59 -37.60
N ALA A 17 86.94 14.38 -37.25
CA ALA A 17 86.11 13.16 -37.29
C ALA A 17 84.96 13.19 -36.26
N CYS A 18 85.18 13.79 -35.08
CA CYS A 18 84.14 13.92 -34.06
C CYS A 18 83.05 14.95 -34.45
N ASN A 19 83.42 16.03 -35.16
CA ASN A 19 82.45 16.98 -35.71
C ASN A 19 81.61 16.38 -36.86
N SER A 20 82.08 15.33 -37.53
CA SER A 20 81.33 14.66 -38.61
C SER A 20 80.19 13.77 -38.09
N GLN A 21 80.15 13.45 -36.79
CA GLN A 21 79.08 12.67 -36.18
C GLN A 21 78.03 13.53 -35.45
N ALA A 22 78.20 14.86 -35.48
CA ALA A 22 77.31 15.82 -34.82
C ALA A 22 76.49 16.62 -35.84
N PHE A 23 75.84 15.95 -36.80
CA PHE A 23 74.66 16.51 -37.49
C PHE A 23 73.80 15.39 -38.07
N ALA A 24 73.03 14.74 -37.19
CA ALA A 24 71.84 13.99 -37.56
C ALA A 24 70.72 14.37 -36.59
N ILE A 25 70.44 15.67 -36.52
CA ILE A 25 69.17 16.21 -36.04
C ILE A 25 68.60 16.99 -37.23
N GLU A 26 67.80 16.31 -38.03
CA GLU A 26 66.76 16.83 -38.94
C GLU A 26 66.20 15.62 -39.70
N ALA A 27 64.91 15.39 -39.85
CA ALA A 27 63.77 16.27 -39.66
C ALA A 27 62.58 15.40 -39.22
N ALA A 28 61.73 15.95 -38.36
CA ALA A 28 60.34 15.48 -38.33
C ALA A 28 59.80 15.55 -39.77
N PRO A 29 59.05 14.54 -40.24
CA PRO A 29 58.54 14.54 -41.60
C PRO A 29 57.79 15.87 -41.85
N HIS A 30 58.32 16.69 -42.74
CA HIS A 30 57.66 17.91 -43.20
C HIS A 30 56.45 17.44 -44.01
N ILE A 31 55.32 17.26 -43.33
CA ILE A 31 54.02 17.14 -43.98
C ILE A 31 53.89 18.39 -44.85
N SER A 32 53.84 18.19 -46.17
CA SER A 32 53.66 19.26 -47.13
C SER A 32 52.37 20.00 -46.80
N ASP A 33 52.34 21.34 -46.85
CA ASP A 33 51.11 22.12 -46.62
C ASP A 33 49.91 21.60 -47.43
N ARG A 34 50.18 20.96 -48.58
CA ARG A 34 49.18 20.27 -49.41
C ARG A 34 48.53 19.05 -48.73
N GLU A 35 49.28 18.23 -48.01
CA GLU A 35 48.75 17.10 -47.24
C GLU A 35 47.95 17.56 -46.02
N ILE A 36 48.33 18.70 -45.42
CA ILE A 36 47.55 19.33 -44.34
C ILE A 36 46.19 19.76 -44.88
N VAL A 37 46.17 20.45 -46.02
CA VAL A 37 44.93 20.90 -46.66
C VAL A 37 44.03 19.70 -47.00
N GLU A 38 44.56 18.63 -47.58
CA GLU A 38 43.77 17.45 -47.92
C GLU A 38 43.17 16.75 -46.68
N ARG A 39 43.94 16.65 -45.59
CA ARG A 39 43.44 16.12 -44.31
C ARG A 39 42.41 17.05 -43.66
N LEU A 40 42.59 18.37 -43.77
CA LEU A 40 41.64 19.36 -43.26
C LEU A 40 40.33 19.31 -44.04
N THR A 41 40.36 19.22 -45.37
CA THR A 41 39.16 19.09 -46.19
C THR A 41 38.40 17.81 -45.87
N ARG A 42 39.09 16.67 -45.72
CA ARG A 42 38.46 15.40 -45.31
C ARG A 42 37.89 15.47 -43.89
N LEU A 43 38.54 16.20 -42.99
CA LEU A 43 38.05 16.41 -41.62
C LEU A 43 36.81 17.31 -41.61
N GLU A 44 36.78 18.35 -42.45
CA GLU A 44 35.65 19.27 -42.60
C GLU A 44 34.42 18.57 -43.19
N GLU A 45 34.63 17.70 -44.19
CA GLU A 45 33.60 16.80 -44.71
C GLU A 45 33.08 15.84 -43.63
N GLY A 46 33.98 15.23 -42.86
CA GLY A 46 33.62 14.35 -41.73
C GLY A 46 32.85 15.08 -40.62
N GLN A 47 33.22 16.31 -40.29
CA GLN A 47 32.50 17.15 -39.34
C GLN A 47 31.11 17.54 -39.86
N SER A 48 30.98 17.81 -41.16
CA SER A 48 29.72 18.14 -41.81
C SER A 48 28.77 16.94 -41.81
N ALA A 49 29.27 15.75 -42.17
CA ALA A 49 28.50 14.51 -42.10
C ALA A 49 28.05 14.20 -40.67
N PHE A 50 28.95 14.32 -39.68
CA PHE A 50 28.62 14.11 -38.28
C PHE A 50 27.57 15.11 -37.77
N ARG A 51 27.67 16.39 -38.16
CA ARG A 51 26.68 17.42 -37.80
C ARG A 51 25.29 17.07 -38.31
N GLU A 52 25.20 16.53 -39.53
CA GLU A 52 23.93 16.12 -40.12
C GLU A 52 23.36 14.88 -39.42
N GLU A 53 24.19 13.87 -39.11
CA GLU A 53 23.77 12.71 -38.32
C GLU A 53 23.25 13.11 -36.92
N VAL A 54 23.95 14.02 -36.23
CA VAL A 54 23.51 14.55 -34.93
C VAL A 54 22.19 15.31 -35.05
N LYS A 55 21.99 16.07 -36.13
CA LYS A 55 20.73 16.77 -36.39
C LYS A 55 19.58 15.78 -36.61
N GLN A 56 19.78 14.77 -37.44
CA GLN A 56 18.79 13.71 -37.68
C GLN A 56 18.46 12.94 -36.40
N LEU A 57 19.47 12.61 -35.59
CA LEU A 57 19.28 11.97 -34.29
C LEU A 57 18.43 12.85 -33.37
N ARG A 58 18.73 14.15 -33.28
CA ARG A 58 17.98 15.10 -32.46
C ARG A 58 16.53 15.22 -32.91
N GLU A 59 16.28 15.29 -34.21
CA GLU A 59 14.92 15.33 -34.77
C GLU A 59 14.15 14.03 -34.47
N ASN A 60 14.80 12.88 -34.61
CA ASN A 60 14.20 11.58 -34.29
C ASN A 60 13.92 11.44 -32.78
N MET A 61 14.81 11.94 -31.93
CA MET A 61 14.59 12.00 -30.49
C MET A 61 13.41 12.90 -30.14
N ASN A 62 13.33 14.11 -30.69
CA ASN A 62 12.20 15.01 -30.46
C ASN A 62 10.87 14.37 -30.87
N LYS A 63 10.80 13.73 -32.04
CA LYS A 63 9.59 13.01 -32.48
C LYS A 63 9.20 11.88 -31.53
N GLN A 64 10.17 11.21 -30.92
CA GLN A 64 9.89 10.16 -29.93
C GLN A 64 9.39 10.79 -28.62
N PHE A 65 10.01 11.87 -28.14
CA PHE A 65 9.55 12.61 -26.97
C PHE A 65 8.11 13.13 -27.15
N ASP A 66 7.78 13.76 -28.29
CA ASP A 66 6.42 14.23 -28.58
C ASP A 66 5.39 13.08 -28.54
N ARG A 67 5.79 11.91 -29.06
CA ARG A 67 4.94 10.72 -29.06
C ARG A 67 4.74 10.18 -27.63
N VAL A 68 5.78 10.22 -26.82
CA VAL A 68 5.75 9.84 -25.41
C VAL A 68 4.86 10.80 -24.61
N ASP A 69 5.01 12.11 -24.78
CA ASP A 69 4.16 13.12 -24.14
C ASP A 69 2.68 12.95 -24.51
N THR A 70 2.41 12.66 -25.77
CA THR A 70 1.03 12.37 -26.22
C THR A 70 0.46 11.12 -25.53
N GLN A 71 1.29 10.09 -25.32
CA GLN A 71 0.86 8.89 -24.61
C GLN A 71 0.64 9.15 -23.12
N PHE A 72 1.54 9.89 -22.47
CA PHE A 72 1.35 10.32 -21.08
C PHE A 72 0.06 11.13 -20.90
N GLY A 73 -0.21 12.11 -21.77
CA GLY A 73 -1.46 12.87 -21.71
C GLY A 73 -2.72 12.00 -21.88
N ARG A 74 -2.65 10.92 -22.69
CA ARG A 74 -3.76 9.95 -22.81
C ARG A 74 -3.91 9.07 -21.57
N ILE A 75 -2.80 8.75 -20.91
CA ILE A 75 -2.79 7.99 -19.66
C ILE A 75 -3.39 8.84 -18.54
N ASP A 76 -2.98 10.10 -18.41
CA ASP A 76 -3.55 11.04 -17.43
C ASP A 76 -5.06 11.18 -17.61
N ALA A 77 -5.52 11.36 -18.85
CA ALA A 77 -6.96 11.43 -19.13
C ALA A 77 -7.71 10.13 -18.80
N GLN A 78 -7.04 8.97 -18.82
CA GLN A 78 -7.62 7.70 -18.37
C GLN A 78 -7.67 7.61 -16.85
N PHE A 79 -6.61 8.01 -16.16
CA PHE A 79 -6.59 8.09 -14.70
C PHE A 79 -7.69 9.02 -14.17
N ASP A 80 -7.85 10.21 -14.76
CA ASP A 80 -8.92 11.14 -14.42
C ASP A 80 -10.33 10.54 -14.56
N ARG A 81 -10.53 9.68 -15.57
CA ARG A 81 -11.80 8.94 -15.75
C ARG A 81 -11.97 7.84 -14.72
N ILE A 82 -10.90 7.14 -14.39
CA ILE A 82 -10.88 6.08 -13.38
C ILE A 82 -11.19 6.68 -12.00
N ASP A 83 -10.57 7.79 -11.63
CA ASP A 83 -10.82 8.48 -10.36
C ASP A 83 -12.28 8.89 -10.19
N LYS A 84 -12.90 9.44 -11.25
CA LYS A 84 -14.34 9.76 -11.24
C LYS A 84 -15.24 8.54 -11.09
N GLN A 85 -14.83 7.39 -11.63
CA GLN A 85 -15.57 6.14 -11.44
C GLN A 85 -15.39 5.58 -10.03
N PHE A 86 -14.18 5.64 -9.49
CA PHE A 86 -13.90 5.24 -8.11
C PHE A 86 -14.68 6.09 -7.11
N ASP A 87 -14.69 7.42 -7.28
CA ASP A 87 -15.44 8.31 -6.40
C ASP A 87 -16.94 7.97 -6.41
N ARG A 88 -17.50 7.70 -7.60
CA ARG A 88 -18.88 7.23 -7.75
C ARG A 88 -19.13 5.89 -7.06
N LEU A 89 -18.22 4.92 -7.20
CA LEU A 89 -18.32 3.61 -6.56
C LEU A 89 -18.26 3.72 -5.03
N VAL A 90 -17.33 4.51 -4.50
CA VAL A 90 -17.20 4.78 -3.06
C VAL A 90 -18.47 5.45 -2.54
N HIS A 91 -19.01 6.43 -3.27
CA HIS A 91 -20.24 7.11 -2.88
C HIS A 91 -21.45 6.16 -2.81
N ILE A 92 -21.62 5.28 -3.81
CA ILE A 92 -22.68 4.26 -3.81
C ILE A 92 -22.47 3.27 -2.66
N MET A 93 -21.25 2.81 -2.44
CA MET A 93 -20.92 1.87 -1.37
C MET A 93 -21.24 2.48 0.00
N LEU A 94 -20.85 3.74 0.23
CA LEU A 94 -21.18 4.48 1.45
C LEU A 94 -22.69 4.64 1.63
N GLY A 95 -23.44 4.87 0.56
CA GLY A 95 -24.90 4.89 0.58
C GLY A 95 -25.51 3.55 1.00
N ILE A 96 -25.03 2.43 0.44
CA ILE A 96 -25.49 1.08 0.80
C ILE A 96 -25.13 0.75 2.25
N PHE A 97 -23.90 1.05 2.68
CA PHE A 97 -23.49 0.89 4.08
C PHE A 97 -24.34 1.74 5.02
N GLY A 98 -24.65 2.98 4.64
CA GLY A 98 -25.54 3.86 5.40
C GLY A 98 -26.95 3.29 5.52
N ALA A 99 -27.52 2.77 4.43
CA ALA A 99 -28.83 2.11 4.44
C ALA A 99 -28.83 0.84 5.29
N PHE A 100 -27.79 0.01 5.17
CA PHE A 100 -27.64 -1.19 5.99
C PHE A 100 -27.48 -0.87 7.47
N ALA A 101 -26.62 0.10 7.80
CA ALA A 101 -26.45 0.58 9.17
C ALA A 101 -27.73 1.18 9.73
N ALA A 102 -28.54 1.87 8.93
CA ALA A 102 -29.85 2.37 9.33
C ALA A 102 -30.84 1.23 9.63
N LEU A 103 -30.86 0.17 8.82
CA LEU A 103 -31.70 -1.00 9.07
C LEU A 103 -31.27 -1.75 10.34
N CYS A 104 -29.99 -2.08 10.48
CA CYS A 104 -29.46 -2.75 11.68
C CYS A 104 -29.60 -1.88 12.93
N GLY A 105 -29.27 -0.59 12.82
CA GLY A 105 -29.44 0.37 13.90
C GLY A 105 -30.90 0.49 14.31
N GLY A 106 -31.82 0.55 13.34
CA GLY A 106 -33.26 0.60 13.56
C GLY A 106 -33.81 -0.65 14.26
N THR A 107 -33.37 -1.85 13.85
CA THR A 107 -33.82 -3.09 14.50
C THR A 107 -33.25 -3.26 15.90
N ILE A 108 -31.97 -2.93 16.11
CA ILE A 108 -31.35 -2.96 17.45
C ILE A 108 -32.01 -1.90 18.35
N TRP A 109 -32.25 -0.70 17.83
CA TRP A 109 -32.94 0.37 18.53
C TRP A 109 -34.35 -0.04 18.93
N PHE A 110 -35.11 -0.63 17.99
CA PHE A 110 -36.44 -1.14 18.25
C PHE A 110 -36.44 -2.28 19.28
N ALA A 111 -35.49 -3.22 19.20
CA ALA A 111 -35.37 -4.32 20.15
C ALA A 111 -35.03 -3.85 21.57
N LEU A 112 -34.17 -2.83 21.71
CA LEU A 112 -33.87 -2.23 23.01
C LEU A 112 -35.07 -1.47 23.58
N TRP A 113 -35.88 -0.83 22.73
CA TRP A 113 -37.13 -0.20 23.14
C TRP A 113 -38.20 -1.21 23.55
N ASP A 114 -38.38 -2.27 22.75
CA ASP A 114 -39.36 -3.35 22.96
C ASP A 114 -39.21 -3.99 24.34
N ARG A 115 -37.96 -4.32 24.73
CA ARG A 115 -37.67 -4.85 26.07
C ARG A 115 -38.15 -3.94 27.19
N ARG A 116 -38.10 -2.62 27.01
CA ARG A 116 -38.51 -1.65 28.04
C ARG A 116 -40.03 -1.50 28.14
N THR A 117 -40.75 -1.70 27.03
CA THR A 117 -42.22 -1.59 26.99
C THR A 117 -42.94 -2.88 27.35
N MET A 118 -42.40 -4.05 27.00
CA MET A 118 -43.12 -5.32 27.10
C MET A 118 -43.07 -5.97 28.49
N ILE A 119 -42.15 -5.55 29.38
CA ILE A 119 -42.00 -6.16 30.72
C ILE A 119 -43.10 -5.73 31.71
N ARG A 120 -43.64 -4.51 31.57
CA ARG A 120 -44.64 -3.95 32.50
C ARG A 120 -45.91 -4.82 32.66
N PRO A 121 -46.58 -5.27 31.57
CA PRO A 121 -47.76 -6.12 31.70
C PRO A 121 -47.45 -7.54 32.18
N PHE A 122 -46.20 -8.00 32.05
CA PHE A 122 -45.77 -9.29 32.61
C PHE A 122 -45.56 -9.21 34.11
N GLU A 123 -44.98 -8.11 34.63
CA GLU A 123 -44.86 -7.90 36.08
C GLU A 123 -46.23 -7.90 36.78
N ASP A 124 -47.24 -7.24 36.21
CA ASP A 124 -48.57 -7.16 36.81
C ASP A 124 -49.29 -8.53 36.81
N LYS A 125 -49.12 -9.32 35.75
CA LYS A 125 -49.69 -10.68 35.68
C LYS A 125 -48.97 -11.64 36.63
N VAL A 126 -47.64 -11.54 36.73
CA VAL A 126 -46.85 -12.34 37.67
C VAL A 126 -47.24 -12.01 39.11
N LYS A 127 -47.40 -10.72 39.45
CA LYS A 127 -47.89 -10.31 40.78
C LYS A 127 -49.26 -10.88 41.13
N LYS A 128 -50.24 -10.80 40.21
CA LYS A 128 -51.58 -11.38 40.47
C LYS A 128 -51.53 -12.89 40.70
N ILE A 129 -50.72 -13.61 39.93
CA ILE A 129 -50.55 -15.05 40.10
C ILE A 129 -49.92 -15.36 41.46
N GLU A 130 -48.93 -14.57 41.88
CA GLU A 130 -48.28 -14.73 43.18
C GLU A 130 -49.25 -14.45 44.34
N ASP A 131 -50.08 -13.41 44.23
CA ASP A 131 -51.11 -13.06 45.22
C ASP A 131 -52.18 -14.17 45.31
N ASP A 132 -52.64 -14.72 44.18
CA ASP A 132 -53.62 -15.82 44.15
C ASP A 132 -53.05 -17.13 44.74
N ILE A 133 -51.77 -17.42 44.49
CA ILE A 133 -51.06 -18.57 45.07
C ILE A 133 -50.93 -18.38 46.59
N ALA A 134 -50.57 -17.18 47.06
CA ALA A 134 -50.47 -16.88 48.49
C ALA A 134 -51.83 -17.02 49.20
N ALA A 135 -52.91 -16.53 48.59
CA ALA A 135 -54.26 -16.64 49.13
C ALA A 135 -54.73 -18.11 49.21
N ASN A 136 -54.49 -18.91 48.17
CA ASN A 136 -54.85 -20.33 48.18
C ASN A 136 -54.01 -21.14 49.17
N ARG A 137 -52.72 -20.82 49.34
CA ARG A 137 -51.87 -21.43 50.36
C ARG A 137 -52.44 -21.22 51.76
N ASN A 138 -52.89 -20.00 52.08
CA ASN A 138 -53.50 -19.69 53.38
C ASN A 138 -54.80 -20.48 53.62
N LYS A 139 -55.68 -20.55 52.61
CA LYS A 139 -56.92 -21.36 52.70
C LYS A 139 -56.62 -22.85 52.91
N LEU A 140 -55.60 -23.36 52.23
CA LEU A 140 -55.18 -24.75 52.36
C LEU A 140 -54.66 -25.05 53.77
N HIS A 141 -53.90 -24.13 54.38
CA HIS A 141 -53.49 -24.23 55.78
C HIS A 141 -54.69 -24.26 56.73
N THR A 142 -55.68 -23.38 56.55
CA THR A 142 -56.91 -23.38 57.38
C THR A 142 -57.73 -24.66 57.22
N LEU A 143 -57.86 -25.17 56.00
CA LEU A 143 -58.53 -26.44 55.73
C LEU A 143 -57.80 -27.61 56.41
N ILE A 144 -56.46 -27.65 56.29
CA ILE A 144 -55.64 -28.68 56.95
C ILE A 144 -55.80 -28.62 58.47
N ASP A 145 -55.84 -27.43 59.08
CA ASP A 145 -56.04 -27.28 60.52
C ASP A 145 -57.46 -27.68 60.98
N ALA A 146 -58.48 -27.38 60.17
CA ALA A 146 -59.84 -27.83 60.43
C ALA A 146 -59.95 -29.36 60.34
N PHE A 147 -59.34 -29.97 59.31
CA PHE A 147 -59.26 -31.43 59.15
C PHE A 147 -58.45 -32.09 60.28
N ARG A 148 -57.36 -31.46 60.75
CA ARG A 148 -56.59 -31.91 61.91
C ARG A 148 -57.42 -31.84 63.19
N THR A 149 -58.26 -30.83 63.34
CA THR A 149 -59.18 -30.72 64.49
C THR A 149 -60.26 -31.80 64.43
N LEU A 150 -60.83 -32.04 63.24
CA LEU A 150 -61.85 -33.08 63.03
C LEU A 150 -61.29 -34.49 63.25
N SER A 151 -60.02 -34.75 62.88
CA SER A 151 -59.37 -36.03 63.12
C SER A 151 -59.15 -36.38 64.59
N LYS A 152 -59.20 -35.41 65.51
CA LYS A 152 -59.14 -35.70 66.96
C LYS A 152 -60.45 -36.29 67.48
N THR A 153 -61.55 -36.10 66.76
CA THR A 153 -62.89 -36.55 67.15
C THR A 153 -63.36 -37.77 66.37
N ASP A 154 -62.88 -37.96 65.12
CA ASP A 154 -63.31 -39.06 64.24
C ASP A 154 -62.13 -39.93 63.76
N GLU A 155 -62.14 -41.20 64.15
CA GLU A 155 -61.07 -42.19 63.93
C GLU A 155 -60.89 -42.52 62.42
N LYS A 156 -61.96 -42.41 61.62
CA LYS A 156 -61.90 -42.64 60.16
C LYS A 156 -61.16 -41.51 59.44
N VAL A 157 -61.32 -40.28 59.90
CA VAL A 157 -60.66 -39.10 59.33
C VAL A 157 -59.18 -39.08 59.69
N ALA A 158 -58.83 -39.47 60.93
CA ALA A 158 -57.44 -39.63 61.35
C ALA A 158 -56.66 -40.65 60.50
N GLY A 159 -57.30 -41.79 60.17
CA GLY A 159 -56.71 -42.80 59.29
C GLY A 159 -56.39 -42.29 57.89
N ILE A 160 -57.25 -41.43 57.33
CA ILE A 160 -57.06 -40.83 55.99
C ILE A 160 -55.93 -39.79 56.01
N LEU A 161 -55.88 -38.90 57.00
CA LEU A 161 -54.78 -37.92 57.10
C LEU A 161 -53.42 -38.58 57.31
N LYS A 162 -53.34 -39.67 58.10
CA LYS A 162 -52.11 -40.42 58.32
C LYS A 162 -51.62 -41.11 57.04
N LYS A 163 -52.55 -41.57 56.19
CA LYS A 163 -52.24 -42.16 54.87
C LYS A 163 -51.66 -41.14 53.88
N PHE A 164 -52.06 -39.87 53.98
CA PHE A 164 -51.52 -38.77 53.17
C PHE A 164 -50.32 -38.04 53.83
N ASN A 165 -49.80 -38.54 54.96
CA ASN A 165 -48.67 -37.96 55.68
C ASN A 165 -48.88 -36.50 56.12
N LEU A 166 -50.14 -36.11 56.37
CA LEU A 166 -50.56 -34.75 56.77
C LEU A 166 -50.66 -34.59 58.31
N LEU A 167 -50.32 -35.63 59.06
CA LEU A 167 -50.42 -35.75 60.51
C LEU A 167 -49.08 -36.19 61.09
#